data_AF-W5W947-F1
#
_entry.id   AF-W5W947-F1
#
_cell.length_a   1.000
_cell.length_b   1.000
_cell.length_c   1.000
_cell.angle_alpha   90.00
_cell.angle_beta   90.00
_cell.angle_gamma   90.00
#
_symmetry.space_group_name_H-M   'P 1'
#
loop_
_entity.id
_entity.type
_entity.pdbx_description
1 polymer ?
#
loop_
_entity_poly.entity_id
_entity_poly.type
_entity_poly.pdbx_seq_one_letter_code
_entity_poly.pdbx_strand_id
1 'polypeptide(L)'
;MTAIAEDRGTWVDSVLSLVGDTPCVRVRLEGRELALKLEGFNPTGTLFDRVAAHGRITSPRPHVCDGGPLAASLALLVGTMRIPLTYHESRPTVFGAMASALGAEPGEAVASGGFELDLPAVHAELREEVAEELGEQVRVLVPALPGLEPDVLPADLEMRTLLGSRGILVDARSAAVVRQALSLPGNELIAVVCLADGALDQDGLL
;
A
#
# COMPACT_ATOMS: atom_id res chain seq x y z
N MET A 1 -4.94 -34.61 -20.10
CA MET A 1 -6.09 -33.96 -19.45
C MET A 1 -5.62 -33.51 -18.09
N THR A 2 -5.18 -32.27 -17.97
CA THR A 2 -4.65 -31.71 -16.73
C THR A 2 -5.83 -31.23 -15.90
N ALA A 3 -6.05 -31.89 -14.76
CA ALA A 3 -7.06 -31.49 -13.80
C ALA A 3 -6.65 -30.12 -13.22
N ILE A 4 -7.40 -29.08 -13.59
CA ILE A 4 -7.43 -27.83 -12.85
C ILE A 4 -8.15 -28.19 -11.55
N ALA A 5 -7.39 -28.30 -10.45
CA ALA A 5 -8.00 -28.43 -9.14
C ALA A 5 -8.83 -27.17 -8.90
N GLU A 6 -10.15 -27.36 -8.80
CA GLU A 6 -11.09 -26.36 -8.30
C GLU A 6 -10.78 -26.14 -6.82
N ASP A 7 -9.83 -25.27 -6.52
CA ASP A 7 -9.68 -24.74 -5.18
C ASP A 7 -10.84 -23.76 -4.95
N ARG A 8 -11.92 -24.27 -4.37
CA ARG A 8 -13.04 -23.45 -3.91
C ARG A 8 -12.50 -22.64 -2.73
N GLY A 9 -12.00 -21.45 -3.03
CA GLY A 9 -11.29 -20.58 -2.10
C GLY A 9 -11.92 -20.53 -0.70
N THR A 10 -11.07 -20.42 0.30
CA THR A 10 -11.45 -20.30 1.71
C THR A 10 -12.36 -19.08 1.89
N TRP A 11 -13.53 -19.29 2.48
CA TRP A 11 -14.38 -18.19 2.91
C TRP A 11 -13.70 -17.45 4.06
N VAL A 12 -13.58 -16.13 3.93
CA VAL A 12 -13.04 -15.25 4.99
C VAL A 12 -14.18 -14.55 5.73
N ASP A 13 -14.04 -14.41 7.04
CA ASP A 13 -15.06 -13.80 7.91
C ASP A 13 -15.09 -12.27 7.82
N SER A 14 -13.99 -11.65 7.38
CA SER A 14 -13.87 -10.20 7.24
C SER A 14 -12.92 -9.86 6.10
N VAL A 15 -13.23 -8.80 5.35
CA VAL A 15 -12.29 -8.21 4.38
C VAL A 15 -10.98 -7.77 5.04
N LEU A 16 -11.00 -7.46 6.35
CA LEU A 16 -9.78 -7.12 7.09
C LEU A 16 -8.82 -8.30 7.25
N SER A 17 -9.30 -9.56 7.17
CA SER A 17 -8.40 -10.71 7.19
C SER A 17 -7.67 -10.93 5.86
N LEU A 18 -7.97 -10.11 4.85
CA LEU A 18 -7.25 -10.06 3.57
C LEU A 18 -6.20 -8.94 3.55
N VAL A 19 -6.04 -8.19 4.65
CA VAL A 19 -4.98 -7.19 4.79
C VAL A 19 -3.67 -7.92 5.08
N GLY A 20 -2.65 -7.59 4.32
CA GLY A 20 -1.37 -8.27 4.33
C GLY A 20 -1.35 -9.53 3.47
N ASP A 21 -0.38 -10.42 3.73
CA ASP A 21 -0.14 -11.63 2.93
C ASP A 21 -0.07 -11.33 1.42
N THR A 22 0.53 -10.18 1.08
CA THR A 22 0.55 -9.70 -0.29
C THR A 22 1.63 -10.42 -1.09
N PRO A 23 1.49 -10.61 -2.41
CA PRO A 23 2.48 -11.35 -3.17
C PRO A 23 3.87 -10.73 -3.09
N CYS A 24 4.89 -11.57 -2.91
CA CYS A 24 6.29 -11.20 -3.06
C CYS A 24 6.87 -11.84 -4.32
N VAL A 25 7.36 -11.00 -5.25
CA VAL A 25 7.82 -11.43 -6.57
C VAL A 25 9.30 -11.11 -6.73
N ARG A 26 10.10 -12.11 -7.11
CA ARG A 26 11.50 -11.90 -7.49
C ARG A 26 11.60 -11.44 -8.94
N VAL A 27 12.34 -10.36 -9.16
CA VAL A 27 12.58 -9.77 -10.48
C VAL A 27 14.08 -9.53 -10.67
N ARG A 28 14.54 -9.59 -11.92
CA ARG A 28 15.90 -9.18 -12.28
C ARG A 28 15.86 -7.88 -13.07
N LEU A 29 16.41 -6.82 -12.50
CA LEU A 29 16.44 -5.47 -13.05
C LEU A 29 17.88 -5.00 -13.12
N GLU A 30 18.30 -4.51 -14.29
CA GLU A 30 19.67 -4.01 -14.52
C GLU A 30 20.77 -4.99 -14.06
N GLY A 31 20.52 -6.30 -14.20
CA GLY A 31 21.44 -7.35 -13.78
C GLY A 31 21.42 -7.68 -12.28
N ARG A 32 20.69 -6.92 -11.46
CA ARG A 32 20.48 -7.18 -10.03
C ARG A 32 19.16 -7.92 -9.79
N GLU A 33 19.18 -8.87 -8.87
CA GLU A 33 17.95 -9.51 -8.38
C GLU A 33 17.36 -8.70 -7.22
N LEU A 34 16.07 -8.39 -7.32
CA LEU A 34 15.27 -7.72 -6.29
C LEU A 34 14.05 -8.59 -5.96
N ALA A 35 13.55 -8.48 -4.75
CA ALA A 35 12.22 -8.94 -4.37
C ALA A 35 11.28 -7.74 -4.30
N LEU A 36 10.05 -7.87 -4.82
CA LEU A 36 9.04 -6.82 -4.78
C LEU A 36 7.87 -7.31 -3.93
N LYS A 37 7.60 -6.64 -2.81
CA LYS A 37 6.44 -6.91 -1.95
C LYS A 37 5.28 -6.04 -2.41
N LEU A 38 4.23 -6.64 -2.96
CA LEU A 38 3.20 -5.95 -3.73
C LEU A 38 2.00 -5.53 -2.85
N GLU A 39 2.18 -4.49 -2.04
CA GLU A 39 1.16 -3.97 -1.12
C GLU A 39 -0.05 -3.31 -1.82
N GLY A 40 0.00 -3.21 -3.15
CA GLY A 40 -1.16 -2.91 -4.00
C GLY A 40 -2.23 -4.01 -4.05
N PHE A 41 -1.94 -5.20 -3.53
CA PHE A 41 -2.91 -6.31 -3.43
C PHE A 41 -3.75 -6.29 -2.15
N ASN A 42 -3.48 -5.34 -1.24
CA ASN A 42 -4.36 -5.12 -0.10
C ASN A 42 -5.77 -4.68 -0.56
N PRO A 43 -6.81 -4.84 0.27
CA PRO A 43 -8.21 -4.60 -0.12
C PRO A 43 -8.53 -3.23 -0.75
N THR A 44 -7.93 -2.15 -0.27
CA THR A 44 -8.07 -0.80 -0.85
C THR A 44 -6.97 -0.46 -1.86
N GLY A 45 -6.11 -1.42 -2.16
CA GLY A 45 -5.00 -1.30 -3.09
C GLY A 45 -3.80 -0.57 -2.50
N THR A 46 -3.60 -0.59 -1.18
CA THR A 46 -2.50 0.17 -0.58
C THR A 46 -1.97 -0.39 0.74
N LEU A 47 -0.70 -0.09 1.04
CA LEU A 47 -0.05 -0.39 2.32
C LEU A 47 -0.78 0.27 3.52
N PHE A 48 -1.54 1.33 3.30
CA PHE A 48 -2.28 1.98 4.38
C PHE A 48 -3.37 1.09 4.99
N ASP A 49 -3.73 -0.02 4.36
CA ASP A 49 -4.60 -1.02 4.98
C ASP A 49 -3.95 -1.65 6.20
N ARG A 50 -2.64 -1.94 6.14
CA ARG A 50 -1.89 -2.39 7.32
C ARG A 50 -1.84 -1.29 8.36
N VAL A 51 -1.55 -0.06 7.96
CA VAL A 51 -1.53 1.09 8.87
C VAL A 51 -2.85 1.26 9.60
N ALA A 52 -3.97 1.11 8.90
CA ALA A 52 -5.30 1.13 9.48
C ALA A 52 -5.55 -0.08 10.40
N ALA A 53 -5.17 -1.29 9.98
CA ALA A 53 -5.37 -2.53 10.74
C ALA A 53 -4.60 -2.56 12.07
N HIS A 54 -3.40 -1.99 12.12
CA HIS A 54 -2.62 -1.80 13.36
C HIS A 54 -3.05 -0.57 14.15
N GLY A 55 -3.87 0.30 13.56
CA GLY A 55 -4.35 1.52 14.19
C GLY A 55 -5.40 1.24 15.26
N ARG A 56 -5.50 2.15 16.22
CA ARG A 56 -6.55 2.19 17.22
C ARG A 56 -7.47 3.37 16.97
N ILE A 57 -8.78 3.12 16.94
CA ILE A 57 -9.78 4.18 16.91
C ILE A 57 -9.93 4.75 18.32
N THR A 58 -9.75 6.07 18.45
CA THR A 58 -9.78 6.79 19.74
C THR A 58 -10.96 7.75 19.87
N SER A 59 -11.75 7.91 18.81
CA SER A 59 -12.94 8.77 18.78
C SER A 59 -14.15 7.97 18.28
N PRO A 60 -15.37 8.24 18.78
CA PRO A 60 -16.60 7.71 18.18
C PRO A 60 -16.95 8.34 16.82
N ARG A 61 -16.27 9.45 16.47
CA ARG A 61 -16.41 10.16 15.19
C ARG A 61 -15.02 10.55 14.68
N PRO A 62 -14.25 9.58 14.16
CA PRO A 62 -12.99 9.89 13.52
C PRO A 62 -13.15 10.83 12.31
N HIS A 63 -12.07 11.54 12.00
CA HIS A 63 -11.98 12.43 10.84
C HIS A 63 -10.64 12.26 10.12
N VAL A 64 -10.65 12.28 8.79
CA VAL A 64 -9.43 12.29 7.96
C VAL A 64 -9.43 13.51 7.04
N CYS A 65 -8.44 14.38 7.21
CA CYS A 65 -8.22 15.57 6.39
C CYS A 65 -7.28 15.27 5.22
N ASP A 66 -7.66 14.30 4.40
CA ASP A 66 -7.05 14.00 3.11
C ASP A 66 -8.01 13.09 2.32
N GLY A 67 -8.01 13.21 0.99
CA GLY A 67 -8.67 12.23 0.12
C GLY A 67 -7.79 11.03 -0.21
N GLY A 68 -6.54 11.00 0.28
CA GLY A 68 -5.53 9.99 -0.06
C GLY A 68 -5.79 8.56 0.44
N PRO A 69 -4.85 7.64 0.19
CA PRO A 69 -5.03 6.21 0.46
C PRO A 69 -5.38 5.88 1.92
N LEU A 70 -4.86 6.65 2.88
CA LEU A 70 -5.21 6.49 4.30
C LEU A 70 -6.70 6.70 4.57
N ALA A 71 -7.38 7.60 3.83
CA ALA A 71 -8.82 7.81 3.99
C ALA A 71 -9.62 6.58 3.55
N ALA A 72 -9.22 5.94 2.44
CA ALA A 72 -9.84 4.70 1.97
C ALA A 72 -9.62 3.55 2.97
N SER A 73 -8.39 3.35 3.44
CA SER A 73 -8.06 2.30 4.41
C SER A 73 -8.76 2.49 5.74
N LEU A 74 -8.85 3.72 6.24
CA LEU A 74 -9.59 4.02 7.47
C LEU A 74 -11.10 3.87 7.27
N ALA A 75 -11.64 4.23 6.10
CA ALA A 75 -13.04 3.98 5.76
C ALA A 75 -13.36 2.48 5.72
N LEU A 76 -12.45 1.65 5.21
CA LEU A 76 -12.59 0.20 5.26
C LEU A 76 -12.65 -0.29 6.71
N LEU A 77 -11.66 0.10 7.52
CA LEU A 77 -11.57 -0.29 8.94
C LEU A 77 -12.85 0.09 9.71
N VAL A 78 -13.19 1.38 9.73
CA VAL A 78 -14.34 1.88 10.50
C VAL A 78 -15.67 1.36 9.95
N GLY A 79 -15.76 1.13 8.64
CA GLY A 79 -16.92 0.55 7.98
C GLY A 79 -17.22 -0.87 8.48
N THR A 80 -16.19 -1.72 8.63
CA THR A 80 -16.37 -3.05 9.24
C THR A 80 -16.81 -2.99 10.70
N MET A 81 -16.42 -1.93 11.41
CA MET A 81 -16.79 -1.70 12.82
C MET A 81 -18.10 -0.91 12.98
N ARG A 82 -18.72 -0.46 11.88
CA ARG A 82 -19.91 0.42 11.87
C ARG A 82 -19.71 1.73 12.65
N ILE A 83 -18.49 2.28 12.58
CA ILE A 83 -18.16 3.57 13.17
C ILE A 83 -18.24 4.63 12.07
N PRO A 84 -18.96 5.75 12.28
CA PRO A 84 -19.06 6.80 11.27
C PRO A 84 -17.72 7.50 11.11
N LEU A 85 -17.25 7.60 9.86
CA LEU A 85 -16.05 8.35 9.49
C LEU A 85 -16.46 9.57 8.71
N THR A 86 -15.84 10.71 9.02
CA THR A 86 -15.88 11.87 8.14
C THR A 86 -14.54 12.07 7.46
N TYR A 87 -14.55 12.61 6.24
CA TYR A 87 -13.31 12.94 5.55
C TYR A 87 -13.43 14.25 4.79
N HIS A 88 -12.30 14.95 4.65
CA HIS A 88 -12.21 16.15 3.83
C HIS A 88 -11.15 15.95 2.76
N GLU A 89 -11.52 16.15 1.50
CA GLU A 89 -10.59 16.20 0.38
C GLU A 89 -10.66 17.57 -0.31
N SER A 90 -9.51 18.17 -0.59
CA SER A 90 -9.43 19.47 -1.28
C SER A 90 -9.68 19.37 -2.78
N ARG A 91 -9.51 18.17 -3.34
CA ARG A 91 -9.77 17.81 -4.74
C ARG A 91 -10.25 16.35 -4.78
N PRO A 92 -11.16 16.00 -5.70
CA PRO A 92 -11.61 14.63 -5.87
C PRO A 92 -10.44 13.69 -6.19
N THR A 93 -10.42 12.54 -5.53
CA THR A 93 -9.44 11.47 -5.73
C THR A 93 -10.12 10.11 -5.84
N VAL A 94 -9.45 9.11 -6.44
CA VAL A 94 -9.95 7.73 -6.47
C VAL A 94 -10.14 7.19 -5.05
N PHE A 95 -9.22 7.50 -4.14
CA PHE A 95 -9.30 7.08 -2.75
C PHE A 95 -10.42 7.79 -1.97
N GLY A 96 -10.69 9.07 -2.24
CA GLY A 96 -11.86 9.77 -1.69
C GLY A 96 -13.18 9.17 -2.18
N ALA A 97 -13.27 8.83 -3.46
CA ALA A 97 -14.41 8.11 -4.02
C ALA A 97 -14.58 6.72 -3.39
N MET A 98 -13.47 6.00 -3.16
CA MET A 98 -13.47 4.71 -2.47
C MET A 98 -13.90 4.84 -1.00
N ALA A 99 -13.37 5.84 -0.28
CA ALA A 99 -13.77 6.12 1.10
C ALA A 99 -15.27 6.40 1.20
N SER A 100 -15.82 7.20 0.28
CA SER A 100 -17.26 7.44 0.16
C SER A 100 -18.04 6.14 -0.12
N ALA A 101 -17.56 5.29 -1.03
CA ALA A 101 -18.20 4.00 -1.32
C ALA A 101 -18.18 3.04 -0.12
N LEU A 102 -17.18 3.16 0.75
CA LEU A 102 -17.04 2.43 2.01
C LEU A 102 -17.84 3.06 3.16
N GLY A 103 -18.56 4.16 2.91
CA GLY A 103 -19.47 4.80 3.86
C GLY A 103 -18.89 5.97 4.65
N ALA A 104 -17.71 6.48 4.27
CA ALA A 104 -17.22 7.74 4.82
C ALA A 104 -18.05 8.92 4.30
N GLU A 105 -18.34 9.88 5.17
CA GLU A 105 -19.14 11.07 4.84
C GLU A 105 -18.23 12.29 4.61
N PRO A 106 -18.52 13.15 3.62
CA PRO A 106 -17.81 14.41 3.47
C PRO A 106 -17.95 15.29 4.72
N GLY A 107 -16.85 15.89 5.16
CA GLY A 107 -16.76 16.77 6.31
C GLY A 107 -16.06 18.10 6.03
N GLU A 108 -15.99 18.94 7.05
CA GLU A 108 -15.25 20.20 7.01
C GLU A 108 -13.73 19.98 7.03
N ALA A 109 -12.98 20.96 6.52
CA ALA A 109 -11.51 20.96 6.55
C ALA A 109 -10.98 21.18 7.99
N VAL A 110 -11.01 20.12 8.79
CA VAL A 110 -10.47 20.09 10.16
C VAL A 110 -9.32 19.10 10.25
N ALA A 111 -8.42 19.23 11.22
CA ALA A 111 -7.29 18.31 11.33
C ALA A 111 -7.75 16.84 11.48
N SER A 112 -7.03 15.91 10.83
CA SER A 112 -7.24 14.47 11.01
C SER A 112 -7.16 14.09 12.49
N GLY A 113 -8.03 13.20 12.94
CA GLY A 113 -8.08 12.81 14.35
C GLY A 113 -9.02 11.64 14.62
N GLY A 114 -8.92 11.10 15.84
CA GLY A 114 -9.69 9.92 16.25
C GLY A 114 -9.03 8.58 15.93
N PHE A 115 -7.74 8.60 15.60
CA PHE A 115 -6.92 7.42 15.37
C PHE A 115 -5.55 7.57 16.04
N GLU A 116 -5.01 6.46 16.52
CA GLU A 116 -3.60 6.29 16.84
C GLU A 116 -3.04 5.24 15.88
N LEU A 117 -1.99 5.59 15.14
CA LEU A 117 -1.39 4.71 14.13
C LEU A 117 -0.03 4.23 14.61
N ASP A 118 0.24 2.93 14.50
CA ASP A 118 1.52 2.32 14.88
C ASP A 118 2.35 1.94 13.65
N LEU A 119 2.95 2.97 13.03
CA LEU A 119 3.84 2.78 11.87
C LEU A 119 5.06 1.90 12.19
N PRO A 120 5.70 2.00 13.38
CA PRO A 120 6.77 1.07 13.77
C PRO A 120 6.35 -0.40 13.76
N ALA A 121 5.16 -0.72 14.27
CA ALA A 121 4.65 -2.10 14.25
C ALA A 121 4.45 -2.60 12.81
N VAL A 122 3.82 -1.80 11.94
CA VAL A 122 3.64 -2.13 10.51
C VAL A 122 5.00 -2.40 9.84
N HIS A 123 5.99 -1.56 10.10
CA HIS A 123 7.34 -1.73 9.56
C HIS A 123 8.06 -2.97 10.10
N ALA A 124 7.79 -3.38 11.34
CA ALA A 124 8.36 -4.59 11.91
C ALA A 124 7.71 -5.84 11.28
N GLU A 125 6.38 -5.87 11.21
CA GLU A 125 5.63 -6.97 10.59
C GLU A 125 6.02 -7.18 9.12
N LEU A 126 6.06 -6.12 8.31
CA LEU A 126 6.48 -6.22 6.91
C LEU A 126 7.88 -6.82 6.76
N ARG A 127 8.80 -6.50 7.67
CA ARG A 127 10.16 -7.04 7.61
C ARG A 127 10.19 -8.52 7.96
N GLU A 128 9.43 -8.92 8.96
CA GLU A 128 9.30 -10.30 9.38
C GLU A 128 8.67 -11.14 8.27
N GLU A 129 7.53 -10.71 7.74
CA GLU A 129 6.82 -11.39 6.64
C GLU A 129 7.70 -11.56 5.39
N VAL A 130 8.40 -10.50 4.98
CA VAL A 130 9.31 -10.57 3.82
C VAL A 130 10.50 -11.49 4.09
N ALA A 131 11.04 -11.50 5.31
CA ALA A 131 12.14 -12.38 5.67
C ALA A 131 11.70 -13.86 5.70
N GLU A 132 10.50 -14.14 6.20
CA GLU A 132 9.91 -15.47 6.23
C GLU A 132 9.63 -16.00 4.81
N GLU A 133 9.02 -15.19 3.95
CA GLU A 133 8.70 -15.55 2.56
C GLU A 133 9.95 -15.83 1.72
N LEU A 134 11.04 -15.07 1.95
CA LEU A 134 12.26 -15.17 1.16
C LEU A 134 13.28 -16.16 1.74
N GLY A 135 13.14 -16.55 3.02
CA GLY A 135 13.97 -17.56 3.69
C GLY A 135 15.43 -17.16 3.93
N GLU A 136 15.77 -15.88 3.81
CA GLU A 136 17.15 -15.36 3.83
C GLU A 136 17.23 -14.01 4.57
N GLN A 137 18.44 -13.58 4.96
CA GLN A 137 18.66 -12.22 5.43
C GLN A 137 18.49 -11.25 4.26
N VAL A 138 17.38 -10.52 4.25
CA VAL A 138 17.01 -9.59 3.18
C VAL A 138 16.97 -8.18 3.73
N ARG A 139 17.54 -7.24 2.98
CA ARG A 139 17.37 -5.83 3.27
C ARG A 139 16.02 -5.37 2.74
N VAL A 140 15.14 -4.92 3.62
CA VAL A 140 13.81 -4.41 3.25
C VAL A 140 13.83 -2.89 3.18
N LEU A 141 13.47 -2.34 2.03
CA LEU A 141 13.29 -0.92 1.79
C LEU A 141 11.79 -0.60 1.67
N VAL A 142 11.33 0.33 2.49
CA VAL A 142 9.92 0.78 2.53
C VAL A 142 9.88 2.25 2.05
N PRO A 143 8.99 2.61 1.10
CA PRO A 143 8.78 4.00 0.71
C PRO A 143 8.36 4.85 1.92
N ALA A 144 8.81 6.10 1.97
CA ALA A 144 8.34 7.01 3.01
C ALA A 144 6.84 7.28 2.83
N LEU A 145 6.12 7.14 3.94
CA LEU A 145 4.69 7.47 4.05
C LEU A 145 4.56 8.98 4.33
N PRO A 146 3.55 9.69 3.79
CA PRO A 146 3.30 11.09 4.12
C PRO A 146 3.16 11.27 5.64
N GLY A 147 3.91 12.20 6.22
CA GLY A 147 4.04 12.37 7.68
C GLY A 147 5.33 11.79 8.27
N LEU A 148 6.13 11.08 7.47
CA LEU A 148 7.53 10.75 7.73
C LEU A 148 8.34 11.36 6.59
N GLU A 149 9.29 12.27 6.87
CA GLU A 149 10.13 12.81 5.80
C GLU A 149 10.96 11.70 5.14
N PRO A 150 10.88 11.48 3.81
CA PRO A 150 11.99 10.92 3.07
C PRO A 150 13.04 12.01 2.85
N ASP A 151 14.31 11.65 3.07
CA ASP A 151 15.42 12.35 2.44
C ASP A 151 15.20 12.37 0.92
N VAL A 152 15.03 13.58 0.39
CA VAL A 152 14.68 13.90 -1.00
C VAL A 152 15.69 13.34 -2.00
N LEU A 153 15.23 12.74 -3.10
CA LEU A 153 15.96 12.71 -4.38
C LEU A 153 15.00 12.93 -5.57
N PRO A 154 15.52 13.45 -6.71
CA PRO A 154 14.75 14.19 -7.69
C PRO A 154 13.94 13.32 -8.65
N ALA A 155 12.91 13.97 -9.19
CA ALA A 155 12.01 13.49 -10.23
C ALA A 155 12.74 13.06 -11.52
N ASP A 156 12.01 12.28 -12.32
CA ASP A 156 12.23 11.90 -13.72
C ASP A 156 12.73 10.44 -13.91
N LEU A 157 11.79 9.49 -13.80
CA LEU A 157 11.63 8.30 -14.65
C LEU A 157 10.11 8.18 -14.76
N GLU A 158 9.58 8.33 -15.96
CA GLU A 158 8.31 7.69 -16.29
C GLU A 158 8.56 6.18 -16.34
N MET A 159 8.17 5.43 -15.31
CA MET A 159 8.19 3.96 -15.37
C MET A 159 6.91 3.43 -16.03
N ARG A 160 6.76 3.70 -17.33
CA ARG A 160 5.84 2.96 -18.22
C ARG A 160 6.28 1.52 -18.48
N THR A 161 7.40 1.08 -17.90
CA THR A 161 8.05 -0.19 -18.25
C THR A 161 8.79 -0.77 -17.05
N LEU A 162 8.07 -1.43 -16.15
CA LEU A 162 8.67 -2.45 -15.27
C LEU A 162 8.10 -3.85 -15.43
N LEU A 163 7.35 -4.08 -16.50
CA LEU A 163 7.14 -5.41 -17.06
C LEU A 163 6.89 -5.26 -18.56
N GLY A 164 7.95 -5.45 -19.35
CA GLY A 164 7.79 -5.75 -20.77
C GLY A 164 6.73 -6.84 -20.93
N SER A 165 5.62 -6.48 -21.58
CA SER A 165 4.46 -7.31 -21.91
C SER A 165 3.53 -7.83 -20.80
N ARG A 166 3.76 -7.54 -19.50
CA ARG A 166 2.88 -8.01 -18.39
C ARG A 166 2.61 -7.03 -17.22
N GLY A 167 3.01 -5.76 -17.36
CA GLY A 167 2.68 -4.59 -16.51
C GLY A 167 2.47 -4.76 -14.99
N ILE A 168 3.51 -4.60 -14.15
CA ILE A 168 3.33 -4.23 -12.75
C ILE A 168 3.57 -2.71 -12.71
N LEU A 169 2.50 -1.96 -12.48
CA LEU A 169 2.56 -0.51 -12.23
C LEU A 169 3.13 -0.30 -10.82
N VAL A 170 4.27 0.37 -10.74
CA VAL A 170 4.95 0.74 -9.50
C VAL A 170 4.85 2.26 -9.38
N ASP A 171 4.25 2.77 -8.31
CA ASP A 171 4.06 4.21 -8.13
C ASP A 171 5.42 4.97 -8.04
N ALA A 172 5.38 6.30 -8.19
CA ALA A 172 6.60 7.13 -8.20
C ALA A 172 7.46 7.02 -6.93
N ARG A 173 6.87 6.81 -5.75
CA ARG A 173 7.60 6.61 -4.50
C ARG A 173 8.27 5.25 -4.48
N SER A 174 7.54 4.21 -4.88
CA SER A 174 8.12 2.88 -5.05
C SER A 174 9.24 2.88 -6.10
N ALA A 175 9.12 3.68 -7.16
CA ALA A 175 10.16 3.87 -8.17
C ALA A 175 11.45 4.44 -7.57
N ALA A 176 11.34 5.45 -6.70
CA ALA A 176 12.50 6.03 -6.01
C ALA A 176 13.22 5.01 -5.13
N VAL A 177 12.47 4.16 -4.44
CA VAL A 177 13.03 3.08 -3.62
C VAL A 177 13.69 1.99 -4.46
N VAL A 178 13.10 1.63 -5.61
CA VAL A 178 13.74 0.71 -6.57
C VAL A 178 15.07 1.28 -7.07
N ARG A 179 15.15 2.57 -7.41
CA ARG A 179 16.42 3.20 -7.80
C ARG A 179 17.46 3.15 -6.68
N GLN A 180 17.03 3.42 -5.45
CA GLN A 180 17.91 3.30 -4.29
C GLN A 180 18.43 1.86 -4.17
N ALA A 181 17.56 0.86 -4.28
CA ALA A 181 17.93 -0.55 -4.25
C ALA A 181 18.97 -0.91 -5.33
N LEU A 182 18.77 -0.45 -6.56
CA LEU A 182 19.70 -0.69 -7.67
C LEU A 182 21.06 -0.02 -7.45
N SER A 183 21.09 1.15 -6.81
CA SER A 183 22.32 1.90 -6.54
C SER A 183 23.17 1.34 -5.38
N LEU A 184 22.61 0.50 -4.52
CA LEU A 184 23.31 -0.01 -3.34
C LEU A 184 24.46 -0.96 -3.71
N PRO A 185 25.62 -0.91 -3.06
CA PRO A 185 26.69 -1.87 -3.32
C PRO A 185 26.35 -3.27 -2.79
N GLY A 186 26.96 -4.31 -3.37
CA GLY A 186 26.86 -5.69 -2.91
C GLY A 186 25.84 -6.55 -3.66
N ASN A 187 25.89 -7.86 -3.38
CA ASN A 187 25.04 -8.88 -4.02
C ASN A 187 23.90 -9.36 -3.10
N GLU A 188 23.63 -8.63 -2.01
CA GLU A 188 22.50 -8.94 -1.13
C GLU A 188 21.18 -8.78 -1.90
N LEU A 189 20.25 -9.72 -1.66
CA LEU A 189 18.88 -9.59 -2.10
C LEU A 189 18.24 -8.44 -1.34
N ILE A 190 17.64 -7.51 -2.09
CA ILE A 190 16.90 -6.38 -1.52
C ILE A 190 15.42 -6.58 -1.84
N ALA A 191 14.60 -6.51 -0.80
CA ALA A 191 13.16 -6.42 -0.94
C ALA A 191 12.72 -4.96 -0.97
N VAL A 192 11.91 -4.61 -1.95
CA VAL A 192 11.29 -3.29 -2.09
C VAL A 192 9.79 -3.43 -1.87
N VAL A 193 9.26 -2.68 -0.92
CA VAL A 193 7.80 -2.58 -0.73
C VAL A 193 7.24 -1.66 -1.82
N CYS A 194 6.36 -2.20 -2.65
CA CYS A 194 5.71 -1.50 -3.74
C CYS A 194 4.28 -1.15 -3.36
N LEU A 195 3.94 0.13 -3.43
CA LEU A 195 2.57 0.63 -3.31
C LEU A 195 1.92 0.60 -4.70
N ALA A 196 0.60 0.43 -4.77
CA ALA A 196 -0.13 0.75 -5.99
C ALA A 196 -0.46 2.23 -6.03
N ASP A 197 -0.36 2.81 -7.22
CA ASP A 197 -0.81 4.17 -7.47
C ASP A 197 -2.32 4.19 -7.64
N GLY A 198 -3.00 5.11 -6.95
CA GLY A 198 -4.40 5.44 -7.18
C GLY A 198 -4.58 6.53 -8.24
N ALA A 199 -3.49 7.01 -8.87
CA ALA A 199 -3.58 7.85 -10.05
C ALA A 199 -4.06 7.00 -11.24
N LEU A 200 -5.37 6.83 -11.34
CA LEU A 200 -5.99 6.88 -12.66
C LEU A 200 -5.61 8.26 -13.21
N ASP A 201 -4.61 8.27 -14.10
CA ASP A 201 -4.34 9.42 -14.93
C ASP A 201 -5.68 9.90 -15.50
N GLN A 202 -5.92 11.21 -15.48
CA GLN A 202 -7.21 11.78 -15.90
C GLN A 202 -7.56 11.45 -17.37
N ASP A 203 -6.65 10.79 -18.09
CA ASP A 203 -6.77 10.32 -19.46
C ASP A 203 -6.95 8.78 -19.56
N GLY A 204 -7.66 8.20 -18.59
CA GLY A 204 -7.82 6.76 -18.39
C GLY A 204 -7.69 5.90 -19.65
N LEU A 205 -6.63 5.11 -19.74
CA LEU A 205 -6.47 3.98 -20.66
C LEU A 205 -5.29 3.11 -20.19
N LEU A 206 -5.66 1.89 -19.76
CA LEU A 206 -4.86 0.65 -19.70
C LEU A 206 -3.73 0.54 -18.66
#